data_AF-A0A357Y907-F1
#
_entry.id   AF-A0A357Y907-F1
#
_cell.length_a   1.000
_cell.length_b   1.000
_cell.length_c   1.000
_cell.angle_alpha   90.00
_cell.angle_beta   90.00
_cell.angle_gamma   90.00
#
_symmetry.space_group_name_H-M   'P 1'
#
loop_
_entity.id
_entity.type
_entity.pdbx_description
1 polymer ?
#
loop_
_entity_poly.entity_id
_entity_poly.type
_entity_poly.pdbx_seq_one_letter_code
_entity_poly.pdbx_strand_id
1 'polypeptide(L)'
;MHQSLPELPEVETTKRKLEPLLKGKRILNLPAGRQVWESRKVLKVERRYYKARLVYQRAGEKCKRRGAIIKRIKVASRGTFICEKCQRLFRR
;
A
#
# COMPACT_ATOMS: atom_id res chain seq x y z
N MET A 1 36.71 5.84 0.54
CA MET A 1 36.15 4.54 0.96
C MET A 1 34.84 4.81 1.67
N HIS A 2 33.72 4.78 0.93
CA HIS A 2 32.40 4.98 1.54
C HIS A 2 31.91 3.64 2.05
N GLN A 3 31.68 3.57 3.35
CA GLN A 3 31.20 2.40 4.07
C GLN A 3 29.93 1.84 3.41
N SER A 4 29.97 0.55 3.15
CA SER A 4 28.91 -0.30 2.60
C SER A 4 27.58 -0.09 3.31
N LEU A 5 26.47 -0.19 2.57
CA LEU A 5 25.13 -0.26 3.15
C LEU A 5 25.10 -1.33 4.25
N PRO A 6 24.41 -1.09 5.38
CA PRO A 6 24.12 -2.17 6.32
C PRO A 6 23.25 -3.23 5.64
N GLU A 7 23.63 -4.50 5.80
CA GLU A 7 22.89 -5.68 5.31
C GLU A 7 21.61 -5.85 6.13
N LEU A 8 20.59 -5.05 5.83
CA LEU A 8 19.25 -5.29 6.35
C LEU A 8 18.67 -6.50 5.62
N PRO A 9 18.17 -7.53 6.34
CA PRO A 9 17.59 -8.71 5.71
C PRO A 9 16.41 -8.37 4.78
N GLU A 10 15.67 -7.30 5.06
CA GLU A 10 14.60 -6.79 4.20
C GLU A 10 15.14 -6.21 2.88
N VAL A 11 16.30 -5.56 2.90
CA VAL A 11 16.95 -4.99 1.71
C VAL A 11 17.49 -6.11 0.84
N GLU A 12 18.18 -7.08 1.43
CA GLU A 12 18.77 -8.20 0.70
C GLU A 12 17.70 -9.13 0.11
N THR A 13 16.60 -9.39 0.82
CA THR A 13 15.46 -10.15 0.27
C THR A 13 14.77 -9.42 -0.88
N THR A 14 14.65 -8.10 -0.80
CA THR A 14 14.08 -7.29 -1.88
C THR A 14 15.02 -7.27 -3.09
N LYS A 15 16.32 -7.10 -2.86
CA LYS A 15 17.36 -7.15 -3.90
C LYS A 15 17.34 -8.48 -4.64
N ARG A 16 17.37 -9.62 -3.94
CA ARG A 16 17.31 -10.96 -4.56
C ARG A 16 16.11 -11.16 -5.48
N LYS A 17 14.95 -10.57 -5.15
CA LYS A 17 13.74 -10.64 -5.97
C LYS A 17 13.82 -9.74 -7.20
N LEU A 18 14.40 -8.56 -7.07
CA LEU A 18 14.43 -7.54 -8.14
C LEU A 18 15.61 -7.69 -9.08
N GLU A 19 16.76 -8.18 -8.61
CA GLU A 19 17.99 -8.29 -9.37
C GLU A 19 17.85 -8.99 -10.73
N PRO A 20 17.22 -10.18 -10.85
CA PRO A 20 17.03 -10.81 -12.16
C PRO A 20 16.11 -10.01 -13.10
N LEU A 21 15.23 -9.16 -12.56
CA LEU A 21 14.30 -8.35 -13.35
C LEU A 21 14.92 -7.04 -13.82
N LEU A 22 15.91 -6.53 -13.09
CA LEU A 22 16.49 -5.20 -13.32
C LEU A 22 17.84 -5.27 -14.04
N LYS A 23 18.59 -6.37 -13.89
CA LYS A 23 19.91 -6.51 -14.50
C LYS A 23 19.82 -6.39 -16.02
N GLY A 24 20.60 -5.46 -16.59
CA GLY A 24 20.61 -5.16 -18.03
C GLY A 24 19.53 -4.19 -18.51
N LYS A 25 18.57 -3.78 -17.66
CA LYS A 25 17.60 -2.74 -18.02
C LYS A 25 18.20 -1.35 -17.84
N ARG A 26 17.94 -0.45 -18.79
CA ARG A 26 18.32 0.97 -18.70
C ARG A 26 17.21 1.76 -18.04
N ILE A 27 17.58 2.62 -17.09
CA ILE A 27 16.65 3.61 -16.52
C ILE A 27 16.38 4.64 -17.62
N LEU A 28 15.14 4.70 -18.10
CA LEU A 28 14.75 5.60 -19.20
C LEU A 28 14.70 7.07 -18.77
N ASN A 29 14.29 7.33 -17.53
CA ASN A 29 14.20 8.66 -16.97
C ASN A 29 14.40 8.58 -15.45
N LEU A 30 15.41 9.28 -14.95
CA LEU A 30 15.57 9.54 -13.52
C LEU A 30 15.43 11.05 -13.35
N PRO A 31 14.47 11.54 -12.54
CA PRO A 31 14.37 12.97 -12.29
C PRO A 31 15.65 13.42 -11.57
N ALA A 32 16.54 14.07 -12.31
CA ALA A 32 17.80 14.58 -11.79
C ALA A 32 17.51 15.81 -10.94
N GLY A 33 17.63 15.68 -9.62
CA GLY A 33 17.58 16.81 -8.71
C GLY A 33 17.49 16.39 -7.26
N ARG A 34 18.34 16.99 -6.41
CA ARG A 34 18.29 16.93 -4.94
C ARG A 34 16.94 17.39 -4.33
N GLN A 35 15.98 17.78 -5.15
CA GLN A 35 14.66 18.30 -4.77
C GLN A 35 13.56 17.23 -4.66
N VAL A 36 13.83 15.96 -5.02
CA VAL A 36 12.79 14.92 -5.13
C VAL A 36 12.35 14.30 -3.79
N TRP A 37 13.03 14.61 -2.67
CA TRP A 37 12.53 14.22 -1.34
C TRP A 37 11.34 15.06 -0.86
N GLU A 38 10.96 16.11 -1.58
CA GLU A 38 9.67 16.77 -1.38
C GLU A 38 8.60 15.99 -2.16
N SER A 39 8.03 14.98 -1.50
CA SER A 39 7.20 13.89 -2.04
C SER A 39 5.86 14.30 -2.69
N ARG A 40 5.71 15.55 -3.16
CA ARG A 40 4.49 16.08 -3.78
C ARG A 40 4.55 16.22 -5.30
N LYS A 41 5.72 16.36 -5.93
CA LYS A 41 5.77 16.78 -7.36
C LYS A 41 6.13 15.69 -8.38
N VAL A 42 6.81 14.61 -7.99
CA VAL A 42 7.31 13.62 -8.96
C VAL A 42 6.25 12.62 -9.42
N LEU A 43 5.14 12.52 -8.69
CA LEU A 43 4.01 11.70 -9.10
C LEU A 43 2.78 12.60 -9.21
N LYS A 44 2.44 13.04 -10.43
CA LYS A 44 1.04 13.29 -10.83
C LYS A 44 0.24 11.96 -10.87
N VAL A 45 0.56 11.03 -9.97
CA VAL A 45 -0.34 9.95 -9.61
C VAL A 45 -1.40 10.66 -8.80
N GLU A 46 -2.53 10.98 -9.44
CA GLU A 46 -3.74 11.31 -8.71
C GLU A 46 -3.82 10.33 -7.54
N ARG A 47 -3.87 10.87 -6.31
CA ARG A 47 -3.99 10.10 -5.06
C ARG A 47 -5.36 9.42 -4.98
N ARG A 48 -5.73 8.66 -6.02
CA ARG A 48 -6.98 7.93 -6.21
C ARG A 48 -7.12 6.83 -5.16
N TYR A 49 -5.98 6.38 -4.60
CA TYR A 49 -5.91 5.43 -3.49
C TYR A 49 -6.70 5.89 -2.24
N TYR A 50 -6.75 7.19 -1.94
CA TYR A 50 -7.44 7.69 -0.74
C TYR A 50 -8.93 8.00 -0.95
N LYS A 51 -9.36 8.31 -2.18
CA LYS A 51 -10.74 8.72 -2.48
C LYS A 51 -11.76 7.56 -2.47
N ALA A 52 -11.31 6.31 -2.55
CA ALA A 52 -12.17 5.13 -2.65
C ALA A 52 -12.23 4.28 -1.35
N ARG A 53 -12.28 4.90 -0.16
CA ARG A 53 -12.51 4.15 1.09
C ARG A 53 -13.90 3.51 1.09
N LEU A 54 -13.97 2.24 0.73
CA LEU A 54 -15.23 1.48 0.71
C LEU A 54 -15.72 1.12 2.11
N VAL A 55 -14.82 0.75 3.02
CA VAL A 55 -15.14 0.29 4.40
C VAL A 55 -14.28 0.89 5.51
N TYR A 56 -13.01 1.17 5.25
CA TYR A 56 -12.05 1.60 6.28
C TYR A 56 -12.42 2.96 6.89
N GLN A 57 -12.39 3.07 8.23
CA GLN A 57 -12.80 4.24 9.02
C GLN A 57 -14.27 4.65 8.86
N ARG A 58 -15.13 3.75 8.41
CA ARG A 58 -16.56 4.03 8.18
C ARG A 58 -17.47 3.16 9.05
N ALA A 59 -17.01 2.77 10.23
CA ALA A 59 -17.82 1.99 11.16
C ALA A 59 -19.08 2.78 11.56
N GLY A 60 -20.23 2.11 11.58
CA GLY A 60 -21.53 2.76 11.81
C GLY A 60 -22.15 3.38 10.56
N GLU A 61 -21.39 3.59 9.48
CA GLU A 61 -21.95 4.09 8.22
C GLU A 61 -22.55 2.97 7.36
N LYS A 62 -23.47 3.36 6.47
CA LYS A 62 -24.00 2.47 5.44
C LYS A 62 -22.94 2.16 4.38
N CYS A 63 -22.84 0.87 4.04
CA CYS A 63 -22.01 0.37 2.97
C CYS A 63 -22.45 0.94 1.62
N LYS A 64 -21.49 1.48 0.84
CA LYS A 64 -21.74 2.08 -0.49
C LYS A 64 -22.26 1.08 -1.54
N ARG A 65 -22.18 -0.23 -1.29
CA ARG A 65 -22.56 -1.28 -2.25
C ARG A 65 -23.92 -1.94 -1.95
N ARG A 66 -24.21 -2.22 -0.68
CA ARG A 66 -25.44 -2.95 -0.26
C ARG A 66 -26.21 -2.29 0.88
N GLY A 67 -25.78 -1.11 1.34
CA GLY A 67 -26.46 -0.34 2.38
C GLY A 67 -26.35 -0.88 3.82
N ALA A 68 -25.76 -2.06 4.04
CA ALA A 68 -25.56 -2.60 5.39
C ALA A 68 -24.59 -1.75 6.23
N ILE A 69 -24.79 -1.73 7.55
CA ILE A 69 -23.91 -1.02 8.47
C ILE A 69 -22.53 -1.69 8.48
N ILE A 70 -21.48 -0.89 8.29
CA ILE A 70 -20.10 -1.35 8.38
C ILE A 70 -19.74 -1.55 9.85
N LYS A 71 -19.20 -2.72 10.18
CA LYS A 71 -18.76 -3.07 11.53
C LYS A 71 -17.25 -2.99 11.66
N ARG A 72 -16.78 -2.56 12.83
CA ARG A 72 -15.36 -2.67 13.22
C ARG A 72 -15.19 -3.94 14.07
N ILE A 73 -14.30 -4.82 13.64
CA ILE A 73 -13.89 -6.03 14.35
C ILE A 73 -12.41 -5.93 14.71
N LYS A 74 -11.96 -6.70 15.70
CA LYS A 74 -10.54 -6.83 16.05
C LYS A 74 -10.03 -8.18 15.53
N VAL A 75 -9.04 -8.17 14.64
CA VAL A 75 -8.39 -9.38 14.11
C VAL A 75 -6.92 -9.27 14.44
N ALA A 76 -6.37 -10.24 15.19
CA ALA A 76 -4.96 -10.26 15.59
C ALA A 76 -4.47 -8.87 16.09
N SER A 77 -5.19 -8.28 17.03
CA SER A 77 -4.90 -6.95 17.60
C SER A 77 -4.96 -5.76 16.64
N ARG A 78 -5.41 -5.93 15.39
CA ARG A 78 -5.66 -4.85 14.43
C ARG A 78 -7.15 -4.62 14.25
N GLY A 79 -7.56 -3.35 14.21
CA GLY A 79 -8.93 -2.96 13.91
C GLY A 79 -9.23 -3.10 12.43
N THR A 80 -10.14 -3.99 12.07
CA THR A 80 -10.57 -4.28 10.71
C THR A 80 -12.01 -3.83 10.52
N PHE A 81 -12.33 -3.21 9.38
CA PHE A 81 -13.68 -2.74 9.05
C PHE A 81 -14.27 -3.62 7.96
N ILE A 82 -15.45 -4.18 8.20
CA ILE A 82 -16.09 -5.13 7.28
C ILE A 82 -17.56 -4.79 7.03
N CYS A 83 -18.05 -5.14 5.84
CA CYS A 83 -19.48 -5.20 5.55
C CYS A 83 -19.91 -6.67 5.49
N GLU A 84 -20.68 -7.13 6.48
CA GLU A 84 -21.11 -8.55 6.59
C GLU A 84 -21.94 -9.02 5.39
N LYS A 85 -22.69 -8.12 4.75
CA LYS A 85 -23.44 -8.47 3.54
C LYS A 85 -22.53 -8.63 2.33
N CYS A 86 -21.50 -7.81 2.16
CA CYS A 86 -20.63 -7.84 0.97
C CYS A 86 -19.47 -8.83 1.10
N GLN A 87 -18.82 -8.84 2.26
CA GLN A 87 -17.68 -9.69 2.58
C GLN A 87 -18.22 -10.87 3.37
N ARG A 88 -18.76 -11.86 2.64
CA ARG A 88 -19.18 -13.13 3.24
C ARG A 88 -17.93 -13.76 3.86
N LEU A 89 -17.87 -13.77 5.19
CA LEU A 89 -16.95 -14.63 5.91
C LEU A 89 -17.37 -16.04 5.54
N PHE A 90 -16.49 -16.77 4.86
CA PHE A 90 -16.74 -18.16 4.49
C PHE A 90 -16.99 -18.90 5.82
N ARG A 91 -18.26 -19.21 6.11
CA ARG A 91 -18.63 -19.99 7.29
C ARG A 91 -18.25 -21.43 6.93
N ARG A 92 -17.24 -21.96 7.61
CA ARG A 92 -17.04 -23.41 7.73
C ARG A 92 -18.14 -24.00 8.60
#